data_AF-A0A7V3WG09-F1
#
_entry.id   AF-A0A7V3WG09-F1
#
_cell.length_a   1.000
_cell.length_b   1.000
_cell.length_c   1.000
_cell.angle_alpha   90.00
_cell.angle_beta   90.00
_cell.angle_gamma   90.00
#
_symmetry.space_group_name_H-M   'P 1'
#
loop_
_entity.id
_entity.type
_entity.pdbx_description
1 polymer ?
#
loop_
_entity_poly.entity_id
_entity_poly.type
_entity_poly.pdbx_seq_one_letter_code
_entity_poly.pdbx_strand_id
1 'polypeptide(L)'
;DGGKGHLAVARRIVEKLGLDLGLAAIAKDGEGDKVYIPNRKDPVVFKRGSPAYLLLQRIRNEAHRFAISYYRKRHIKAEMESRL
;
A
#
# COMPACT_ATOMS: atom_id res chain seq x y z
N ASP A 1 -0.40 0.18 0.52
CA ASP A 1 0.37 0.55 -0.68
C ASP A 1 1.67 -0.24 -0.66
N GLY A 2 2.08 -0.83 -1.78
CA GLY A 2 3.28 -1.70 -1.89
C GLY A 2 3.01 -3.10 -2.45
N GLY A 3 4.06 -3.73 -2.99
CA GLY A 3 3.99 -5.06 -3.65
C GLY A 3 4.17 -6.26 -2.71
N LYS A 4 4.31 -7.46 -3.28
CA LYS A 4 4.36 -8.79 -2.61
C LYS A 4 5.15 -8.86 -1.29
N GLY A 5 6.30 -8.20 -1.18
CA GLY A 5 7.10 -8.19 0.06
C GLY A 5 6.34 -7.61 1.26
N HIS A 6 5.61 -6.50 1.05
CA HIS A 6 4.79 -5.87 2.10
C HIS A 6 3.63 -6.78 2.53
N LEU A 7 3.02 -7.49 1.57
CA LEU A 7 1.97 -8.48 1.86
C LEU A 7 2.51 -9.65 2.68
N ALA A 8 3.71 -10.14 2.38
CA ALA A 8 4.35 -11.21 3.14
C ALA A 8 4.68 -10.80 4.59
N VAL A 9 5.09 -9.56 4.81
CA VAL A 9 5.29 -8.99 6.16
C VAL A 9 3.96 -8.84 6.90
N ALA A 10 2.95 -8.24 6.26
CA ALA A 10 1.62 -8.07 6.85
C ALA A 10 0.99 -9.41 7.24
N ARG A 11 1.07 -10.43 6.37
CA ARG A 11 0.58 -11.79 6.65
C ARG A 11 1.24 -12.39 7.90
N ARG A 12 2.58 -12.34 8.00
CA ARG A 12 3.30 -12.85 9.18
C ARG A 12 2.87 -12.18 10.49
N ILE A 13 2.49 -10.91 10.45
CA ILE A 13 2.01 -10.17 11.63
C ILE A 13 0.58 -10.61 12.00
N VAL A 14 -0.32 -10.68 11.02
CA VAL A 14 -1.71 -11.15 11.20
C VAL A 14 -1.75 -12.58 11.74
N GLU A 15 -0.94 -13.48 11.17
CA GLU A 15 -0.79 -14.87 11.63
C GLU A 15 -0.21 -14.96 13.05
N LYS A 16 0.81 -14.16 13.38
CA LYS A 16 1.38 -14.09 14.73
C LYS A 16 0.38 -13.57 15.78
N LEU A 17 -0.58 -12.76 15.37
CA LEU A 17 -1.65 -12.22 16.23
C LEU A 17 -2.89 -13.12 16.29
N GLY A 18 -2.94 -14.23 15.54
CA GLY A 18 -4.09 -15.13 15.49
C GLY A 18 -5.36 -14.51 14.88
N LEU A 19 -5.21 -13.48 14.03
CA LEU A 19 -6.32 -12.73 13.46
C LEU A 19 -6.78 -13.32 12.12
N ASP A 20 -8.06 -13.60 11.98
CA ASP A 20 -8.67 -13.89 10.67
C ASP A 20 -9.01 -12.58 9.95
N LEU A 21 -8.16 -12.18 9.01
CA LEU A 21 -8.31 -10.94 8.24
C LEU A 21 -7.96 -11.15 6.76
N GLY A 22 -8.88 -10.76 5.88
CA GLY A 22 -8.65 -10.70 4.45
C GLY A 22 -7.56 -9.68 4.10
N LEU A 23 -6.42 -10.15 3.62
CA LEU A 23 -5.28 -9.30 3.24
C LEU A 23 -5.18 -9.09 1.73
N ALA A 24 -4.89 -7.85 1.34
CA ALA A 24 -4.51 -7.50 -0.03
C ALA A 24 -3.44 -6.41 0.01
N ALA A 25 -2.56 -6.40 -1.00
CA ALA A 25 -1.60 -5.34 -1.23
C ALA A 25 -1.70 -4.85 -2.68
N ILE A 26 -1.48 -3.57 -2.92
CA ILE A 26 -1.62 -2.94 -4.24
C ILE A 26 -0.37 -2.12 -4.54
N ALA A 27 0.20 -2.31 -5.73
CA ALA A 27 1.37 -1.58 -6.21
C ALA A 27 1.12 -1.05 -7.63
N LYS A 28 1.81 0.04 -7.96
CA LYS A 28 1.95 0.51 -9.34
C LYS A 28 3.18 -0.11 -9.98
N ASP A 29 3.07 -0.56 -11.24
CA ASP A 29 4.20 -0.74 -12.14
C ASP A 29 3.95 -0.08 -13.51
N GLY A 30 4.76 -0.39 -14.52
CA GLY A 30 4.61 0.17 -15.87
C GLY A 30 3.28 -0.21 -16.55
N GLU A 31 2.66 -1.31 -16.17
CA GLU A 31 1.41 -1.83 -16.75
C GLU A 31 0.16 -1.40 -15.97
N GLY A 32 0.30 -0.69 -14.85
CA GLY A 32 -0.79 -0.07 -14.11
C GLY A 32 -0.81 -0.44 -12.63
N ASP A 33 -2.01 -0.58 -12.07
CA ASP A 33 -2.25 -1.01 -10.69
C ASP A 33 -2.44 -2.52 -10.64
N LYS A 34 -1.64 -3.23 -9.83
CA LYS A 34 -1.69 -4.68 -9.64
C LYS A 34 -1.93 -5.03 -8.18
N VAL A 35 -2.89 -5.92 -7.94
CA VAL A 35 -3.28 -6.37 -6.59
C VAL A 35 -2.72 -7.76 -6.31
N TYR A 36 -2.14 -7.95 -5.14
CA TYR A 36 -1.63 -9.21 -4.63
C TYR A 36 -2.47 -9.65 -3.42
N ILE A 37 -2.79 -10.94 -3.35
CA ILE A 37 -3.50 -11.58 -2.24
C ILE A 37 -2.69 -12.79 -1.76
N PRO A 38 -2.86 -13.26 -0.50
CA PRO A 38 -2.21 -14.47 0.00
C PRO A 38 -2.44 -15.68 -0.90
N ASN A 39 -1.51 -16.62 -0.87
CA ASN A 39 -1.58 -17.94 -1.52
C ASN A 39 -1.77 -17.93 -3.05
N ARG A 40 -1.67 -16.76 -3.71
CA ARG A 40 -1.76 -16.60 -5.17
C ARG A 40 -0.43 -16.10 -5.75
N LYS A 41 0.14 -16.85 -6.71
CA LYS A 41 1.42 -16.49 -7.37
C LYS A 41 1.31 -15.19 -8.16
N ASP A 42 0.27 -15.05 -8.96
CA ASP A 42 0.14 -13.99 -9.96
C ASP A 42 -0.93 -12.97 -9.54
N PRO A 43 -0.76 -11.66 -9.83
CA PRO A 43 -1.67 -10.64 -9.35
C PRO A 43 -3.12 -10.82 -9.81
N VAL A 44 -4.05 -10.25 -9.06
CA VAL A 44 -5.39 -9.94 -9.54
C VAL A 44 -5.28 -8.64 -10.36
N VAL A 45 -5.60 -8.73 -11.65
CA VAL A 45 -5.64 -7.58 -12.56
C VAL A 45 -7.10 -7.26 -12.85
N PHE A 46 -7.49 -6.02 -12.59
CA PHE A 46 -8.84 -5.53 -12.89
C PHE A 46 -8.87 -4.83 -14.24
N LYS A 47 -9.98 -4.90 -14.97
CA LYS A 47 -10.18 -4.14 -16.21
C LYS A 47 -9.97 -2.65 -15.92
N ARG A 48 -9.02 -2.01 -16.62
CA ARG A 48 -8.73 -0.58 -16.49
C ARG A 48 -10.02 0.23 -16.68
N GLY A 49 -10.22 1.23 -15.82
CA GLY A 49 -11.45 2.05 -15.81
C GLY A 49 -12.70 1.39 -15.21
N SER A 50 -12.65 0.12 -14.78
CA SER A 50 -13.76 -0.49 -14.04
C SER A 50 -13.94 0.16 -12.65
N PRO A 51 -15.16 0.13 -12.06
CA PRO A 51 -15.39 0.70 -10.73
C PRO A 51 -14.46 0.15 -9.64
N ALA A 52 -14.19 -1.16 -9.66
CA ALA A 52 -13.25 -1.81 -8.74
C ALA A 52 -11.81 -1.30 -8.91
N TYR A 53 -11.32 -1.19 -10.16
CA TYR A 53 -10.01 -0.62 -10.47
C TYR A 53 -9.88 0.82 -9.94
N LEU A 54 -10.88 1.66 -10.20
CA LEU A 54 -10.89 3.07 -9.78
C LEU A 54 -10.99 3.22 -8.26
N LEU A 55 -11.76 2.39 -7.56
CA LEU A 55 -11.85 2.37 -6.11
C LEU A 55 -10.51 2.00 -5.47
N LEU A 56 -9.89 0.90 -5.92
CA LEU A 56 -8.59 0.44 -5.43
C LEU A 56 -7.48 1.46 -5.69
N GLN A 57 -7.48 2.09 -6.87
CA GLN A 57 -6.55 3.17 -7.22
C GLN A 57 -6.73 4.40 -6.32
N ARG A 58 -7.97 4.78 -5.97
CA ARG A 58 -8.25 5.86 -4.99
C ARG A 58 -7.71 5.52 -3.60
N ILE A 59 -7.97 4.32 -3.09
CA ILE A 59 -7.48 3.85 -1.78
C ILE A 59 -5.94 3.87 -1.74
N ARG A 60 -5.27 3.36 -2.79
CA ARG A 60 -3.81 3.42 -2.93
C ARG A 60 -3.30 4.86 -2.91
N ASN A 61 -3.88 5.73 -3.74
CA ASN A 61 -3.47 7.13 -3.84
C ASN A 61 -3.62 7.87 -2.50
N GLU A 62 -4.68 7.59 -1.74
CA GLU A 62 -4.88 8.18 -0.42
C GLU A 62 -3.84 7.73 0.59
N ALA A 63 -3.58 6.41 0.70
CA ALA A 63 -2.54 5.88 1.58
C ALA A 63 -1.15 6.47 1.24
N HIS A 64 -0.85 6.60 -0.05
CA HIS A 64 0.38 7.19 -0.55
C HIS A 64 0.49 8.69 -0.22
N ARG A 65 -0.60 9.46 -0.43
CA ARG A 65 -0.71 10.88 -0.09
C ARG A 65 -0.48 11.09 1.41
N PHE A 66 -1.18 10.33 2.25
CA PHE A 66 -1.05 10.39 3.70
C PHE A 66 0.39 10.13 4.17
N ALA A 67 1.04 9.08 3.65
CA ALA A 67 2.43 8.77 3.97
C ALA A 67 3.39 9.91 3.58
N ILE A 68 3.32 10.43 2.35
CA ILE A 68 4.14 11.56 1.91
C ILE A 68 3.90 12.81 2.77
N SER A 69 2.63 13.13 3.08
CA SER A 69 2.28 14.28 3.92
C SER A 69 2.82 14.15 5.34
N TYR A 70 2.79 12.94 5.93
CA TYR A 70 3.37 12.66 7.24
C TYR A 70 4.90 12.82 7.24
N TYR A 71 5.60 12.21 6.29
CA TYR A 71 7.06 12.34 6.19
C TYR A 71 7.50 13.78 5.95
N ARG A 72 6.86 14.52 5.03
CA ARG A 72 7.17 15.95 4.80
C ARG A 72 7.02 16.79 6.06
N LYS A 73 5.95 16.61 6.83
CA LYS A 73 5.76 17.31 8.12
C LYS A 73 6.86 17.00 9.13
N ARG A 74 7.36 15.76 9.18
CA ARG A 74 8.48 15.38 10.04
C ARG A 74 9.82 15.98 9.61
N HIS A 75 10.11 15.98 8.31
CA HIS A 75 11.35 16.57 7.79
C HIS A 75 11.41 18.09 8.00
N ILE A 76 10.32 18.82 7.71
CA ILE A 76 10.25 20.27 7.95
C ILE A 76 10.50 20.60 9.43
N LYS A 77 9.94 19.82 10.36
CA LYS A 77 10.22 20.00 11.80
C LYS A 77 11.69 19.78 12.13
N ALA A 78 12.30 18.69 11.64
CA ALA A 78 13.71 18.40 11.88
C ALA A 78 14.65 19.45 11.26
N GLU A 79 14.32 20.01 10.09
CA GLU A 79 15.08 21.10 9.46
C GLU A 79 14.98 22.43 10.22
N MET A 80 13.89 22.67 10.96
CA MET A 80 13.77 23.81 11.87
C MET A 80 14.52 23.56 13.19
N GLU A 81 14.41 22.36 13.76
CA GLU A 81 15.14 21.97 14.99
C GLU A 81 16.66 21.90 14.78
N SER A 82 17.13 21.67 13.54
CA SER A 82 18.55 21.66 13.16
C SER A 82 19.11 23.05 12.79
N ARG A 83 18.37 24.15 13.02
CA ARG A 83 18.76 25.54 12.71
C ARG A 83 18.73 26.46 13.94
N LEU A 84 18.77 25.86 15.13
CA LEU A 84 18.89 26.48 16.46
C LEU A 84 20.09 25.88 17.19
#